data_AF-A0AAD6MVV4-F1
#
_entry.id   AF-A0AAD6MVV4-F1
#
_cell.length_a   1.000
_cell.length_b   1.000
_cell.length_c   1.000
_cell.angle_alpha   90.00
_cell.angle_beta   90.00
_cell.angle_gamma   90.00
#
_symmetry.space_group_name_H-M   'P 1'
#
loop_
_entity.id
_entity.type
_entity.pdbx_description
1 polymer ?
#
loop_
_entity_poly.entity_id
_entity_poly.type
_entity_poly.pdbx_seq_one_letter_code
_entity_poly.pdbx_strand_id
1 'polypeptide(L)'
;MYQRYHLGAAFGGDGPTKPMPLVSGQISQNLGPQEIRLLHENISNQTRPDQKLWIYQYRNGSEKKWGSLYSFAELEFFQDDFEVINHFASWETFIAGTMIIVKFIRGDETNGLPLEDHEREGRSVDSDQISIVGKIMFISGSPDVVKLNMGGKTRLIDSFHSEEERGSGFQR
;
A
#
# COMPACT_ATOMS: atom_id res chain seq x y z
N MET A 1 -10.32 16.30 24.31
CA MET A 1 -10.86 15.40 23.26
C MET A 1 -9.68 14.72 22.63
N TYR A 2 -9.64 13.38 22.57
CA TYR A 2 -8.49 12.66 22.01
C TYR A 2 -8.69 12.44 20.50
N GLN A 3 -7.62 12.63 19.73
CA GLN A 3 -7.63 12.34 18.30
C GLN A 3 -7.45 10.84 18.08
N ARG A 4 -8.27 10.26 17.19
CA ARG A 4 -8.20 8.85 16.78
C ARG A 4 -7.57 8.73 15.41
N TYR A 5 -6.86 7.63 15.18
CA TYR A 5 -6.12 7.38 13.95
C TYR A 5 -6.36 5.95 13.44
N HIS A 6 -6.42 5.81 12.12
CA HIS A 6 -6.32 4.55 11.39
C HIS A 6 -4.85 4.24 11.10
N LEU A 7 -4.44 3.00 11.36
CA LEU A 7 -3.08 2.49 11.14
C LEU A 7 -3.14 1.32 10.16
N GLY A 8 -2.87 1.59 8.88
CA GLY A 8 -2.89 0.59 7.81
C GLY A 8 -1.50 0.16 7.36
N ALA A 9 -0.79 -0.64 8.17
CA ALA A 9 0.59 -1.03 7.86
C ALA A 9 0.76 -2.25 6.93
N ALA A 10 -0.32 -3.03 6.73
CA ALA A 10 -0.24 -4.34 6.07
C ALA A 10 -1.04 -4.46 4.77
N PHE A 11 -1.56 -3.36 4.22
CA PHE A 11 -2.30 -3.41 2.95
C PHE A 11 -1.40 -3.66 1.73
N GLY A 12 -0.12 -3.28 1.80
CA GLY A 12 0.81 -3.33 0.67
C GLY A 12 0.87 -2.01 -0.10
N GLY A 13 1.03 -2.09 -1.42
CA GLY A 13 1.58 -1.00 -2.23
C GLY A 13 0.81 0.33 -2.22
N ASP A 14 -0.52 0.29 -2.09
CA ASP A 14 -1.37 1.49 -2.08
C ASP A 14 -1.96 1.80 -0.69
N GLY A 15 -1.38 1.18 0.34
CA GLY A 15 -1.69 1.46 1.73
C GLY A 15 -1.18 2.83 2.19
N PRO A 16 -1.70 3.34 3.32
CA PRO A 16 -1.21 4.58 3.90
C PRO A 16 0.22 4.41 4.40
N THR A 17 1.10 5.36 4.09
CA THR A 17 2.49 5.40 4.58
C THR A 17 2.64 6.03 5.97
N LYS A 18 1.54 6.58 6.51
CA LYS A 18 1.49 7.24 7.82
C LYS A 18 0.12 7.09 8.47
N PRO A 19 0.02 7.23 9.80
CA PRO A 19 -1.26 7.25 10.51
C PRO A 19 -2.24 8.26 9.88
N MET A 20 -3.48 7.84 9.65
CA MET A 20 -4.52 8.72 9.12
C MET A 20 -5.48 9.12 10.22
N PRO A 21 -5.74 10.42 10.47
CA PRO A 21 -6.77 10.80 11.42
C PRO A 21 -8.14 10.30 10.95
N LEU A 22 -8.96 9.80 11.87
CA LEU A 22 -10.34 9.39 11.59
C LEU A 22 -11.25 10.61 11.41
N VAL A 23 -11.03 11.35 10.31
CA VAL A 23 -11.77 12.55 9.91
C VAL A 23 -12.25 12.36 8.48
N SER A 24 -13.58 12.30 8.31
CA SER A 24 -14.19 12.04 7.00
C SER A 24 -13.83 13.13 6.00
N GLY A 25 -13.38 12.73 4.81
CA GLY A 25 -13.05 13.62 3.70
C GLY A 25 -11.69 14.31 3.79
N GLN A 26 -10.95 14.15 4.89
CA GLN A 26 -9.63 14.77 5.03
C GLN A 26 -8.63 14.10 4.08
N ILE A 27 -8.08 14.90 3.16
CA ILE A 27 -7.08 14.46 2.18
C ILE A 27 -5.69 14.54 2.81
N SER A 28 -4.88 13.50 2.61
CA SER A 28 -3.47 13.48 2.97
C SER A 28 -2.62 13.05 1.77
N GLN A 29 -1.46 13.69 1.59
CA GLN A 29 -0.45 13.22 0.65
C GLN A 29 0.14 11.88 1.13
N ASN A 30 0.32 10.94 0.22
CA ASN A 30 0.93 9.63 0.45
C ASN A 30 2.24 9.51 -0.36
N LEU A 31 2.44 8.42 -1.08
CA LEU A 31 3.63 8.20 -1.91
C LEU A 31 3.56 9.02 -3.21
N GLY A 32 4.49 9.96 -3.40
CA GLY A 32 4.52 10.83 -4.59
C GLY A 32 3.29 11.74 -4.69
N PRO A 33 2.64 11.87 -5.87
CA PRO A 33 1.41 12.64 -6.03
C PRO A 33 0.16 11.88 -5.57
N GLN A 34 0.33 10.70 -4.96
CA GLN A 34 -0.80 9.92 -4.47
C GLN A 34 -1.44 10.63 -3.28
N GLU A 35 -2.76 10.75 -3.34
CA GLU A 35 -3.56 11.28 -2.25
C GLU A 35 -4.47 10.19 -1.71
N ILE A 36 -4.64 10.20 -0.39
CA ILE A 36 -5.45 9.23 0.34
C ILE A 36 -6.44 9.97 1.25
N ARG A 37 -7.60 9.36 1.50
CA ARG A 37 -8.60 9.87 2.44
C ARG A 37 -9.41 8.73 3.05
N LEU A 38 -10.05 9.03 4.18
CA LEU A 38 -11.10 8.20 4.75
C LEU A 38 -12.45 8.88 4.52
N LEU A 39 -13.46 8.15 4.07
CA LEU A 39 -14.85 8.61 4.05
C LEU A 39 -15.67 7.82 5.06
N HIS A 40 -16.49 8.49 5.85
CA HIS A 40 -17.42 7.83 6.78
C HIS A 40 -18.83 7.81 6.19
N GLU A 41 -19.12 6.78 5.39
CA GLU A 41 -20.33 6.67 4.55
C GLU A 41 -20.81 5.22 4.45
N ASN A 42 -21.89 5.00 3.69
CA ASN A 42 -22.40 3.67 3.38
C ASN A 42 -21.75 3.13 2.09
N ILE A 43 -21.55 1.81 2.03
CA ILE A 43 -21.19 1.09 0.80
C ILE A 43 -22.44 0.56 0.08
N SER A 44 -22.35 0.30 -1.23
CA SER A 44 -23.50 0.01 -2.11
C SER A 44 -24.42 -1.13 -1.64
N ASN A 45 -23.87 -2.13 -0.94
CA ASN A 45 -24.60 -3.33 -0.56
C ASN A 45 -25.23 -3.23 0.84
N GLN A 46 -25.09 -2.11 1.54
CA GLN A 46 -25.65 -1.95 2.88
C GLN A 46 -27.14 -1.66 2.83
N THR A 47 -27.89 -2.42 3.64
CA THR A 47 -29.34 -2.22 3.84
C THR A 47 -29.66 -1.30 5.01
N ARG A 48 -28.69 -1.09 5.92
CA ARG A 48 -28.82 -0.28 7.14
C ARG A 48 -28.04 1.04 6.99
N PRO A 49 -28.73 2.16 6.69
CA PRO A 49 -28.06 3.45 6.45
C PRO A 49 -27.43 4.05 7.71
N ASP A 50 -27.90 3.64 8.90
CA ASP A 50 -27.36 4.05 10.19
C ASP A 50 -25.97 3.47 10.48
N GLN A 51 -25.59 2.37 9.83
CA GLN A 51 -24.32 1.69 10.03
C GLN A 51 -23.28 2.17 9.02
N LYS A 52 -22.73 3.36 9.24
CA LYS A 52 -21.64 3.87 8.39
C LYS A 52 -20.34 3.09 8.60
N LEU A 53 -19.55 3.02 7.54
CA LEU A 53 -18.22 2.42 7.53
C LEU A 53 -17.20 3.51 7.19
N TRP A 54 -15.98 3.33 7.68
CA TRP A 54 -14.83 4.06 7.16
C TRP A 54 -14.38 3.42 5.86
N ILE A 55 -14.28 4.20 4.79
CA ILE A 55 -13.90 3.77 3.45
C ILE A 55 -12.56 4.41 3.12
N TYR A 56 -11.53 3.59 2.95
CA TYR A 56 -10.23 4.05 2.48
C TYR A 56 -10.27 4.26 0.97
N GLN A 57 -9.93 5.49 0.56
CA GLN A 57 -9.83 5.86 -0.84
C GLN A 57 -8.46 6.42 -1.17
N TYR A 58 -8.03 6.19 -2.41
CA TYR A 58 -6.80 6.75 -2.97
C TYR A 58 -7.05 7.31 -4.37
N ARG A 59 -6.14 8.18 -4.81
CA ARG A 59 -6.02 8.62 -6.20
C ARG A 59 -4.57 8.96 -6.52
N ASN A 60 -4.15 8.69 -7.75
CA ASN A 60 -2.77 8.95 -8.20
C ASN A 60 -2.67 10.32 -8.89
N GLY A 61 -2.92 11.39 -8.13
CA GLY A 61 -2.97 12.77 -8.61
C GLY A 61 -4.29 13.48 -8.29
N SER A 62 -4.21 14.77 -8.00
CA SER A 62 -5.35 15.59 -7.54
C SER A 62 -6.50 15.71 -8.55
N GLU A 63 -6.21 15.49 -9.83
CA GLU A 63 -7.14 15.52 -10.95
C GLU A 63 -7.75 14.15 -11.28
N LYS A 64 -7.28 13.08 -10.64
CA LYS A 64 -7.79 11.72 -10.86
C LYS A 64 -9.02 11.44 -10.00
N LYS A 65 -9.84 10.48 -10.46
CA LYS A 65 -10.97 9.96 -9.70
C LYS A 65 -10.48 9.18 -8.48
N TRP A 66 -11.23 9.26 -7.40
CA TRP A 66 -11.02 8.44 -6.21
C TRP A 66 -11.39 6.98 -6.49
N GLY A 67 -10.52 6.05 -6.10
CA GLY A 67 -10.80 4.62 -6.03
C GLY A 67 -10.95 4.19 -4.57
N SER A 68 -11.95 3.38 -4.27
CA SER A 68 -12.12 2.74 -2.96
C SER A 68 -11.38 1.40 -2.94
N LEU A 69 -10.58 1.13 -1.90
CA LEU A 69 -9.86 -0.14 -1.76
C LEU A 69 -10.49 -1.06 -0.73
N TYR A 70 -10.76 -0.55 0.47
CA TYR A 70 -11.36 -1.31 1.56
C TYR A 70 -12.22 -0.42 2.45
N SER A 71 -13.06 -1.06 3.26
CA SER A 71 -13.85 -0.41 4.29
C SER A 71 -13.74 -1.16 5.61
N PHE A 72 -13.89 -0.47 6.73
CA PHE A 72 -13.89 -1.06 8.06
C PHE A 72 -14.93 -0.42 8.97
N ALA A 73 -15.42 -1.20 9.93
CA ALA A 73 -16.23 -0.74 11.04
C ALA A 73 -15.32 -0.53 12.27
N GLU A 74 -15.78 0.29 13.22
CA GLU A 74 -15.10 0.46 14.51
C GLU A 74 -15.51 -0.65 15.48
N LEU A 75 -15.06 -1.87 15.20
CA LEU A 75 -15.25 -3.05 16.04
C LEU A 75 -13.94 -3.39 16.76
N GLU A 76 -14.06 -3.92 17.98
CA GLU A 76 -12.93 -4.52 18.67
C GLU A 76 -12.65 -5.91 18.08
N PHE A 77 -11.38 -6.19 17.79
CA PHE A 77 -10.90 -7.48 17.28
C PHE A 77 -9.95 -8.10 18.30
N PHE A 78 -10.08 -9.40 18.49
CA PHE A 78 -9.20 -10.22 19.31
C PHE A 78 -8.39 -11.18 18.45
N GLN A 79 -7.44 -11.87 19.07
CA GLN A 79 -6.58 -12.85 18.40
C GLN A 79 -7.39 -13.89 17.60
N ASP A 80 -8.45 -14.43 18.19
CA ASP A 80 -9.29 -15.46 17.57
C ASP A 80 -9.98 -14.96 16.28
N ASP A 81 -10.38 -13.68 16.24
CA ASP A 81 -10.97 -13.09 15.04
C ASP A 81 -9.94 -13.04 13.90
N PHE A 82 -8.69 -12.69 14.22
CA PHE A 82 -7.59 -12.69 13.25
C PHE A 82 -7.24 -14.10 12.78
N GLU A 83 -7.38 -15.13 13.62
CA GLU A 83 -7.13 -16.52 13.21
C GLU A 83 -8.13 -16.98 12.14
N VAL A 84 -9.41 -16.66 12.31
CA VAL A 84 -10.45 -16.95 11.31
C VAL A 84 -10.18 -16.21 10.00
N ILE A 85 -9.89 -14.90 10.09
CA ILE A 85 -9.57 -14.07 8.93
C ILE A 85 -8.32 -14.61 8.21
N ASN A 86 -7.27 -14.93 8.97
CA ASN A 86 -6.02 -15.43 8.44
C ASN A 86 -6.18 -16.80 7.77
N HIS A 87 -6.99 -17.70 8.34
CA HIS A 87 -7.27 -19.00 7.74
C HIS A 87 -7.92 -18.85 6.37
N PHE A 88 -8.97 -18.03 6.27
CA PHE A 88 -9.65 -17.76 5.00
C PHE A 88 -8.71 -17.08 3.99
N ALA A 89 -8.06 -15.97 4.38
CA ALA A 89 -7.18 -15.21 3.50
C ALA A 89 -5.98 -16.04 2.99
N SER A 90 -5.40 -16.88 3.85
CA SER A 90 -4.31 -17.79 3.49
C SER A 90 -4.77 -18.83 2.48
N TRP A 91 -5.97 -19.39 2.66
CA TRP A 91 -6.53 -20.37 1.74
C TRP A 91 -6.82 -19.78 0.35
N GLU A 92 -7.45 -18.60 0.30
CA GLU A 92 -7.70 -17.88 -0.96
C GLU A 92 -6.39 -17.52 -1.68
N THR A 93 -5.38 -17.06 -0.93
CA THR A 93 -4.06 -16.73 -1.48
C THR A 93 -3.35 -17.97 -2.02
N PHE A 94 -3.43 -19.09 -1.30
CA PHE A 94 -2.87 -20.36 -1.73
C PHE A 94 -3.48 -20.84 -3.05
N ILE A 95 -4.82 -20.78 -3.17
CA ILE A 95 -5.53 -21.15 -4.41
C ILE A 95 -5.14 -20.22 -5.57
N ALA A 96 -5.03 -18.92 -5.32
CA ALA A 96 -4.65 -17.95 -6.35
C ALA A 96 -3.24 -18.20 -6.91
N GLY A 97 -2.36 -18.86 -6.14
CA GLY A 97 -1.02 -19.26 -6.59
C GLY A 97 -0.09 -18.08 -6.92
N THR A 98 -0.49 -16.85 -6.60
CA THR A 98 0.27 -15.64 -6.89
C THR A 98 0.90 -15.11 -5.61
N MET A 99 2.22 -15.02 -5.60
CA MET A 99 2.98 -14.42 -4.53
C MET A 99 3.24 -12.95 -4.84
N ILE A 100 2.91 -12.08 -3.89
CA ILE A 100 3.13 -10.65 -3.98
C ILE A 100 3.94 -10.22 -2.75
N ILE A 101 5.08 -9.59 -2.98
CA ILE A 101 5.91 -9.00 -1.93
C ILE A 101 5.97 -7.51 -2.20
N VAL A 102 5.71 -6.70 -1.17
CA VAL A 102 5.82 -5.25 -1.26
C VAL A 102 6.73 -4.77 -0.15
N LYS A 103 7.70 -3.94 -0.52
CA LYS A 103 8.57 -3.23 0.43
C LYS A 103 8.55 -1.74 0.12
N PHE A 104 8.21 -0.94 1.11
CA PHE A 104 8.39 0.52 1.03
C PHE A 104 9.86 0.88 1.22
N ILE A 105 10.30 1.89 0.48
CA ILE A 105 11.70 2.35 0.45
C ILE A 105 11.78 3.65 1.22
N ARG A 106 12.68 3.70 2.21
CA ARG A 106 13.02 4.91 2.94
C ARG A 106 14.00 5.78 2.14
N GLY A 107 14.01 7.08 2.38
CA GLY A 107 14.88 8.03 1.65
C GLY A 107 16.36 7.66 1.66
N ASP A 108 16.84 7.10 2.76
CA ASP A 108 18.22 6.65 2.99
C ASP A 108 18.52 5.24 2.45
N GLU A 109 17.49 4.45 2.11
CA GLU A 109 17.61 3.06 1.62
C GLU A 109 17.57 2.96 0.09
N THR A 110 18.09 3.97 -0.61
CA THR A 110 17.97 4.06 -2.07
C THR A 110 19.20 3.59 -2.85
N ASN A 111 20.27 3.24 -2.14
CA ASN A 111 21.51 2.72 -2.73
C ASN A 111 21.28 1.37 -3.42
N GLY A 112 21.82 1.20 -4.63
CA GLY A 112 21.70 -0.04 -5.41
C GLY A 112 20.40 -0.16 -6.22
N LEU A 113 19.43 0.75 -6.03
CA LEU A 113 18.24 0.80 -6.86
C LEU A 113 18.57 1.41 -8.25
N PRO A 114 17.98 0.90 -9.33
CA PRO A 114 18.26 1.36 -10.70
C PRO A 114 17.52 2.67 -11.01
N LEU A 115 17.80 3.74 -10.25
CA LEU A 115 17.10 5.03 -10.29
C LEU A 115 17.39 5.83 -11.58
N GLU A 116 16.36 6.44 -12.14
CA GLU A 116 16.48 7.44 -13.23
C GLU A 116 17.02 8.77 -12.68
N ASP A 117 17.59 9.61 -13.54
CA ASP A 117 18.27 10.85 -13.12
C ASP A 117 17.35 11.77 -12.30
N HIS A 118 16.12 11.97 -12.77
CA HIS A 118 15.11 12.78 -12.09
C HIS A 118 14.66 12.20 -10.74
N GLU A 119 14.82 10.89 -10.51
CA GLU A 119 14.50 10.25 -9.23
C GLU A 119 15.60 10.50 -8.20
N ARG A 120 16.84 10.81 -8.63
CA ARG A 120 18.01 11.08 -7.77
C ARG A 120 18.05 12.53 -7.31
N GLU A 121 17.60 13.44 -8.16
CA GLU A 121 17.56 14.88 -7.90
C GLU A 121 16.48 15.23 -6.86
N GLY A 122 16.74 16.22 -6.00
CA GLY A 122 15.73 16.75 -5.06
C GLY A 122 15.53 15.99 -3.75
N ARG A 123 16.34 14.97 -3.46
CA ARG A 123 16.30 14.27 -2.16
C ARG A 123 17.03 15.05 -1.08
N SER A 124 16.31 15.92 -0.39
CA SER A 124 16.76 16.40 0.92
C SER A 124 16.42 15.32 1.96
N VAL A 125 17.45 14.73 2.57
CA VAL A 125 17.28 13.90 3.76
C VAL A 125 17.11 14.89 4.91
N ASP A 126 15.87 15.25 5.21
CA ASP A 126 15.57 15.88 6.49
C ASP A 126 15.79 14.81 7.57
N SER A 127 16.85 14.96 8.37
CA SER A 127 17.42 13.88 9.19
C SER A 127 16.51 13.38 10.30
N ASP A 128 15.45 14.12 10.60
CA ASP A 128 14.65 13.92 11.81
C ASP A 128 13.34 13.17 11.53
N GLN A 129 12.99 12.89 10.27
CA GLN A 129 11.77 12.15 9.90
C GLN A 129 12.02 11.04 8.89
N ILE A 130 11.47 9.84 9.16
CA ILE A 130 11.45 8.73 8.20
C ILE A 130 10.54 9.10 7.04
N SER A 131 11.13 9.35 5.87
CA SER A 131 10.39 9.60 4.63
C SER A 131 10.31 8.33 3.78
N ILE A 132 9.09 7.94 3.40
CA ILE A 132 8.87 6.88 2.42
C ILE A 132 8.90 7.51 1.03
N VAL A 133 9.89 7.14 0.23
CA VAL A 133 10.16 7.75 -1.08
C VAL A 133 9.82 6.84 -2.25
N GLY A 134 9.57 5.56 -1.98
CA GLY A 134 9.27 4.59 -3.02
C GLY A 134 8.68 3.30 -2.50
N LYS A 135 8.41 2.39 -3.43
CA LYS A 135 8.07 0.99 -3.17
C LYS A 135 8.68 0.09 -4.25
N ILE A 136 9.16 -1.07 -3.83
CA ILE A 136 9.55 -2.18 -4.69
C ILE A 136 8.58 -3.33 -4.48
N MET A 137 8.21 -3.99 -5.57
CA MET A 137 7.18 -5.03 -5.58
C MET A 137 7.68 -6.23 -6.38
N PHE A 138 7.69 -7.41 -5.76
CA PHE A 138 7.83 -8.68 -6.47
C PHE A 138 6.44 -9.25 -6.72
N ILE A 139 6.18 -9.74 -7.93
CA ILE A 139 4.93 -10.40 -8.31
C ILE A 139 5.28 -11.67 -9.06
N SER A 140 4.86 -12.83 -8.57
CA SER A 140 5.08 -14.08 -9.28
C SER A 140 4.17 -14.21 -10.51
N GLY A 141 4.61 -14.95 -11.52
CA GLY A 141 3.87 -15.20 -12.74
C GLY A 141 4.72 -15.84 -13.83
N SER A 142 4.36 -15.57 -15.08
CA SER A 142 5.09 -16.04 -16.26
C SER A 142 5.38 -14.84 -17.17
N PRO A 143 6.46 -14.05 -16.93
CA PRO A 143 7.51 -14.25 -15.92
C PRO A 143 7.18 -13.70 -14.52
N ASP A 144 7.98 -14.09 -13.53
CA ASP A 144 8.08 -13.38 -12.25
C ASP A 144 8.68 -11.99 -12.51
N VAL A 145 8.21 -10.95 -11.81
CA VAL A 145 8.64 -9.57 -12.09
C VAL A 145 8.93 -8.79 -10.82
N VAL A 146 9.96 -7.95 -10.88
CA VAL A 146 10.23 -6.91 -9.87
C VAL A 146 9.89 -5.55 -10.48
N LYS A 147 9.10 -4.77 -9.74
CA LYS A 147 8.64 -3.44 -10.14
C LYS A 147 9.09 -2.40 -9.12
N LEU A 148 9.52 -1.25 -9.59
CA LEU A 148 9.90 -0.11 -8.78
C LEU A 148 8.97 1.07 -9.03
N ASN A 149 8.65 1.80 -7.98
CA ASN A 149 7.92 3.07 -8.05
C ASN A 149 8.48 4.04 -7.01
N MET A 150 9.12 5.13 -7.46
CA MET A 150 9.70 6.16 -6.59
C MET A 150 8.75 7.35 -6.35
N GLY A 151 7.46 7.08 -6.21
CA GLY A 151 6.40 8.10 -6.16
C GLY A 151 5.78 8.43 -7.51
N GLY A 152 6.38 8.02 -8.62
CA GLY A 152 5.84 8.27 -9.95
C GLY A 152 5.09 7.08 -10.54
N LYS A 153 5.42 6.80 -11.80
CA LYS A 153 4.90 5.65 -12.53
C LYS A 153 5.65 4.39 -12.10
N THR A 154 4.92 3.31 -11.86
CA THR A 154 5.53 1.99 -11.64
C THR A 154 6.21 1.50 -12.92
N ARG A 155 7.47 1.06 -12.81
CA ARG A 155 8.25 0.47 -13.90
C ARG A 155 8.73 -0.94 -13.54
N LEU A 156 8.82 -1.80 -14.54
CA LEU A 156 9.45 -3.12 -14.42
C LEU A 156 10.97 -2.93 -14.43
N ILE A 157 11.67 -3.52 -13.47
CA ILE A 157 13.13 -3.42 -13.35
C ILE A 157 13.85 -4.75 -13.55
N ASP A 158 13.20 -5.87 -13.24
CA ASP A 158 13.71 -7.21 -13.51
C ASP A 158 12.55 -8.16 -13.87
N SER A 159 12.87 -9.20 -14.64
CA SER A 159 11.97 -10.30 -14.97
C SER A 159 12.74 -11.63 -14.88
N PHE A 160 12.12 -12.63 -14.26
CA PHE A 160 12.71 -13.95 -14.04
C PHE A 160 11.82 -15.02 -14.66
N HIS A 161 12.40 -15.90 -15.46
CA HIS A 161 11.66 -16.87 -16.27
C HIS A 161 11.72 -18.29 -15.71
N SER A 162 12.46 -18.50 -14.63
CA SER A 162 12.58 -19.79 -13.95
C SER A 162 12.50 -19.65 -12.43
N GLU A 163 12.18 -20.76 -11.77
CA GLU A 163 12.18 -20.84 -10.31
C GLU A 163 13.60 -20.71 -9.73
N GLU A 164 14.63 -21.16 -10.45
CA GLU A 164 16.04 -20.99 -10.06
C GLU A 164 16.42 -19.51 -10.03
N GLU A 165 15.94 -18.73 -11.00
CA GLU A 165 16.18 -17.29 -11.07
C GLU A 165 15.40 -16.49 -10.02
N ARG A 166 14.22 -16.97 -9.58
CA ARG A 166 13.32 -16.30 -8.62
C ARG A 166 14.03 -15.84 -7.34
N GLY A 167 14.97 -16.64 -6.83
CA GLY A 167 15.73 -16.30 -5.62
C GLY A 167 16.46 -14.97 -5.73
N SER A 168 16.94 -14.62 -6.94
CA SER A 168 17.57 -13.32 -7.22
C SER A 168 16.58 -12.16 -7.11
N GLY A 169 15.31 -12.41 -7.45
CA GLY A 169 14.23 -11.43 -7.30
C GLY A 169 13.92 -11.08 -5.84
N PHE A 170 14.12 -12.01 -4.91
CA PHE A 170 13.95 -11.74 -3.47
C PHE A 170 15.11 -10.95 -2.84
N GLN A 171 16.27 -10.96 -3.50
CA GLN A 171 17.46 -10.25 -3.02
C GLN A 171 17.51 -8.79 -3.50
N ARG A 172 16.55 -8.36 -4.32
CA ARG A 172 16.38 -6.96 -4.72
C ARG A 172 15.83 -6.12 -3.57
#